data_AF-A0A8H7EHD2-F1
#
_entry.id   AF-A0A8H7EHD2-F1
#
_cell.length_a   1.000
_cell.length_b   1.000
_cell.length_c   1.000
_cell.angle_alpha   90.00
_cell.angle_beta   90.00
_cell.angle_gamma   90.00
#
_symmetry.space_group_name_H-M   'P 1'
#
loop_
_entity.id
_entity.type
_entity.pdbx_description
1 polymer ?
#
loop_
_entity_poly.entity_id
_entity_poly.type
_entity_poly.pdbx_seq_one_letter_code
_entity_poly.pdbx_strand_id
1 'polypeptide(L)'
;VFAILSMKHNAGLTLFMPCFGIRFILTFLAIFYWGAGHSQVIHDNVELHNGTYDATIPIGEELVEKWGSILTAWNITLWLFSFIFLPPLNLPLTMVDTAFTVFIAKAIHYQIGYTPQNLKACHDPVGLELRRPSGTNESFFAAAGRLNEPVASSTHMCVEFVKELQIGIACCFFCALLSFLGYISTFVSARQRGGTMSPSLV
;
A
#
# COMPACT_ATOMS: atom_id res chain seq x y z
N VAL A 1 -24.46 16.84 -25.18
CA VAL A 1 -23.27 17.44 -25.82
C VAL A 1 -23.12 18.94 -25.53
N PHE A 2 -24.20 19.73 -25.44
CA PHE A 2 -24.11 21.18 -25.12
C PHE A 2 -24.17 21.57 -23.62
N ALA A 3 -24.23 20.60 -22.70
CA ALA A 3 -24.16 20.87 -21.25
C ALA A 3 -22.72 20.84 -20.69
N ILE A 4 -21.70 20.75 -21.56
CA ILE A 4 -20.28 20.67 -21.16
C ILE A 4 -19.62 22.06 -21.10
N LEU A 5 -20.26 23.11 -21.63
CA LEU A 5 -19.61 24.41 -21.87
C LEU A 5 -19.99 25.54 -20.90
N SER A 6 -20.59 25.24 -19.75
CA SER A 6 -20.74 26.24 -18.67
C SER A 6 -20.26 25.70 -17.32
N MET A 7 -19.04 25.14 -17.32
CA MET A 7 -18.32 24.94 -16.06
C MET A 7 -17.53 26.21 -15.78
N LYS A 8 -18.14 27.13 -15.02
CA LYS A 8 -17.38 28.03 -14.14
C LYS A 8 -16.24 27.23 -13.53
N HIS A 9 -15.01 27.76 -13.56
CA HIS A 9 -13.78 27.21 -12.98
C HIS A 9 -14.03 26.54 -11.62
N ASN A 10 -14.51 25.29 -11.64
CA ASN A 10 -14.82 24.52 -10.46
C ASN A 10 -13.53 23.80 -10.12
N ALA A 11 -12.78 24.34 -9.17
CA ALA A 11 -11.54 23.75 -8.66
C ALA A 11 -11.70 22.25 -8.33
N GLY A 12 -12.91 21.81 -7.99
CA GLY A 12 -13.24 20.39 -7.80
C GLY A 12 -13.06 19.50 -9.03
N LEU A 13 -13.38 19.99 -10.24
CA LEU A 13 -13.24 19.19 -11.47
C LEU A 13 -11.76 19.04 -11.89
N THR A 14 -10.94 20.06 -11.65
CA THR A 14 -9.50 20.05 -11.98
C THR A 14 -8.73 19.04 -11.12
N LEU A 15 -9.12 18.86 -9.85
CA LEU A 15 -8.50 17.86 -8.96
C LEU A 15 -9.12 16.46 -9.09
N PHE A 16 -10.32 16.35 -9.66
CA PHE A 16 -11.01 15.08 -9.83
C PHE A 16 -10.26 14.12 -10.77
N MET A 17 -9.89 14.58 -11.97
CA MET A 17 -9.19 13.76 -12.97
C MET A 17 -7.86 13.18 -12.47
N PRO A 18 -6.94 13.94 -11.85
CA PRO A 18 -5.71 13.37 -11.32
C PRO A 18 -5.96 12.40 -10.15
N CYS A 19 -6.92 12.69 -9.25
CA CYS A 19 -7.27 11.76 -8.17
C CYS A 19 -7.82 10.43 -8.69
N PHE A 20 -8.64 10.47 -9.74
CA PHE A 20 -9.17 9.26 -10.38
C PHE A 20 -8.05 8.42 -11.00
N GLY A 21 -7.12 9.05 -11.74
CA GLY A 21 -5.95 8.37 -12.31
C GLY A 21 -5.05 7.75 -11.23
N ILE A 22 -4.80 8.47 -10.14
CA ILE A 22 -4.01 7.96 -9.01
C ILE A 22 -4.71 6.76 -8.35
N ARG A 23 -6.03 6.84 -8.13
CA ARG A 23 -6.79 5.69 -7.57
C ARG A 23 -6.74 4.49 -8.49
N PHE A 24 -6.82 4.68 -9.80
CA PHE A 24 -6.67 3.57 -10.74
C PHE A 24 -5.31 2.87 -10.57
N ILE A 25 -4.21 3.63 -10.57
CA ILE A 25 -2.86 3.08 -10.34
C ILE A 25 -2.79 2.37 -8.98
N LEU A 26 -3.31 3.01 -7.93
CA LEU A 26 -3.33 2.44 -6.58
C LEU A 26 -4.15 1.15 -6.49
N THR A 27 -5.26 1.02 -7.21
CA THR A 27 -6.04 -0.23 -7.27
C THR A 27 -5.19 -1.37 -7.82
N PHE A 28 -4.48 -1.17 -8.93
CA PHE A 28 -3.61 -2.21 -9.48
C PHE A 28 -2.48 -2.57 -8.52
N LEU A 29 -1.81 -1.57 -7.95
CA LEU A 29 -0.75 -1.82 -6.97
C LEU A 29 -1.26 -2.55 -5.73
N ALA A 30 -2.44 -2.19 -5.22
CA ALA A 30 -3.05 -2.84 -4.07
C ALA A 30 -3.39 -4.32 -4.33
N ILE A 31 -3.91 -4.64 -5.53
CA ILE A 31 -4.18 -6.02 -5.94
C ILE A 31 -2.87 -6.83 -5.97
N PHE A 32 -1.82 -6.29 -6.58
CA PHE A 32 -0.52 -6.96 -6.59
C PHE A 32 0.11 -7.07 -5.20
N TYR A 33 -0.06 -6.05 -4.36
CA TYR A 33 0.44 -6.05 -2.98
C TYR A 33 -0.24 -7.12 -2.13
N TRP A 34 -1.57 -7.26 -2.24
CA TRP A 34 -2.31 -8.30 -1.56
C TRP A 34 -1.94 -9.70 -2.08
N GLY A 35 -1.86 -9.87 -3.41
CA GLY A 35 -1.53 -11.14 -4.02
C GLY A 35 -0.08 -11.59 -3.82
N ALA A 36 0.82 -10.67 -3.50
CA ALA A 36 2.23 -10.97 -3.22
C ALA A 36 2.49 -11.39 -1.78
N GLY A 37 1.53 -11.22 -0.85
CA GLY A 37 1.76 -11.50 0.57
C GLY A 37 2.09 -12.97 0.86
N HIS A 38 3.09 -13.21 1.72
CA HIS A 38 3.62 -14.56 1.99
C HIS A 38 3.14 -15.15 3.32
N SER A 39 2.16 -14.52 3.97
CA SER A 39 1.58 -14.92 5.25
C SER A 39 1.18 -16.40 5.29
N GLN A 40 0.54 -16.92 4.23
CA GLN A 40 0.16 -18.33 4.15
C GLN A 40 1.38 -19.28 4.18
N VAL A 41 2.42 -18.98 3.39
CA VAL A 41 3.64 -19.81 3.37
C VAL A 41 4.30 -19.87 4.74
N ILE A 42 4.29 -18.76 5.48
CA ILE A 42 4.78 -18.73 6.85
C ILE A 42 3.88 -19.59 7.74
N HIS A 43 2.58 -19.31 7.80
CA HIS A 43 1.67 -19.99 8.72
C HIS A 43 1.61 -21.51 8.52
N ASP A 44 1.68 -21.98 7.27
CA ASP A 44 1.66 -23.40 6.92
C ASP A 44 2.94 -24.14 7.39
N ASN A 45 4.01 -23.40 7.71
CA ASN A 45 5.31 -23.95 8.09
C ASN A 45 5.74 -23.47 9.48
N VAL A 46 5.52 -24.32 10.50
CA VAL A 46 5.87 -24.03 11.91
C VAL A 46 7.31 -23.56 12.11
N GLU A 47 8.27 -24.08 11.32
CA GLU A 47 9.68 -23.66 11.39
C GLU A 47 9.88 -22.16 11.11
N LEU A 48 8.99 -21.52 10.35
CA LEU A 48 9.09 -20.12 9.96
C LEU A 48 8.51 -19.16 11.01
N HIS A 49 7.72 -19.64 11.98
CA HIS A 49 7.07 -18.80 13.02
C HIS A 49 7.19 -19.30 14.46
N ASN A 50 7.88 -20.41 14.72
CA ASN A 50 8.10 -20.95 16.07
C ASN A 50 9.11 -20.18 16.94
N GLY A 51 9.58 -19.01 16.50
CA GLY A 51 10.59 -18.19 17.19
C GLY A 51 12.04 -18.48 16.80
N THR A 52 12.30 -19.39 15.84
CA THR A 52 13.64 -19.61 15.27
C THR A 52 14.14 -18.39 14.49
N TYR A 53 13.22 -17.74 13.77
CA TYR A 53 13.46 -16.51 13.02
C TYR A 53 12.87 -15.30 13.74
N ASP A 54 13.22 -14.11 13.27
CA ASP A 54 12.74 -12.85 13.85
C ASP A 54 11.20 -12.78 13.82
N ALA A 55 10.58 -12.57 14.99
CA ALA A 55 9.13 -12.48 15.13
C ALA A 55 8.51 -11.31 14.35
N THR A 56 9.33 -10.34 13.93
CA THR A 56 8.90 -9.25 13.04
C THR A 56 8.46 -9.73 11.66
N ILE A 57 8.94 -10.90 11.19
CA ILE A 57 8.59 -11.46 9.89
C ILE A 57 7.11 -11.86 9.84
N PRO A 58 6.60 -12.79 10.67
CA PRO A 58 5.19 -13.15 10.63
C PRO A 58 4.27 -11.96 10.92
N ILE A 59 4.66 -11.05 11.81
CA ILE A 59 3.87 -9.84 12.12
C ILE A 59 3.80 -8.91 10.89
N GLY A 60 4.92 -8.73 10.18
CA GLY A 60 4.98 -7.90 8.98
C GLY A 60 4.08 -8.45 7.87
N GLU A 61 4.16 -9.75 7.62
CA GLU A 61 3.38 -10.42 6.57
C GLU A 61 1.88 -10.47 6.88
N GLU A 62 1.49 -10.67 8.15
CA GLU A 62 0.07 -10.56 8.55
C GLU A 62 -0.47 -9.13 8.31
N LEU A 63 0.34 -8.10 8.59
CA LEU A 63 -0.04 -6.72 8.32
C LEU A 63 -0.17 -6.46 6.82
N VAL A 64 0.71 -7.00 5.99
CA VAL A 64 0.62 -6.86 4.52
C VAL A 64 -0.66 -7.50 4.02
N GLU A 65 -0.94 -8.75 4.39
CA GLU A 65 -2.13 -9.47 3.93
C GLU A 65 -3.42 -8.74 4.34
N LYS A 66 -3.50 -8.35 5.61
CA LYS A 66 -4.67 -7.66 6.16
C LYS A 66 -4.87 -6.29 5.53
N TRP A 67 -3.85 -5.44 5.47
CA TRP A 67 -4.01 -4.09 4.95
C TRP A 67 -4.03 -4.04 3.43
N GLY A 68 -3.34 -4.96 2.75
CA GLY A 68 -3.40 -5.12 1.30
C GLY A 68 -4.80 -5.50 0.82
N SER A 69 -5.44 -6.47 1.47
CA SER A 69 -6.83 -6.87 1.13
C SER A 69 -7.84 -5.74 1.39
N ILE A 70 -7.76 -5.08 2.55
CA ILE A 70 -8.66 -3.97 2.89
C ILE A 70 -8.44 -2.77 1.95
N LEU A 71 -7.18 -2.42 1.64
CA LEU A 71 -6.84 -1.34 0.69
C LEU A 71 -7.38 -1.64 -0.71
N THR A 72 -7.26 -2.89 -1.16
CA THR A 72 -7.78 -3.35 -2.44
C THR A 72 -9.30 -3.18 -2.50
N ALA A 73 -10.01 -3.70 -1.50
CA ALA A 73 -11.46 -3.58 -1.41
C ALA A 73 -11.90 -2.10 -1.37
N TRP A 74 -11.20 -1.26 -0.61
CA TRP A 74 -11.46 0.17 -0.52
C TRP A 74 -11.31 0.88 -1.87
N ASN A 75 -10.20 0.66 -2.57
CA ASN A 75 -9.96 1.33 -3.85
C ASN A 75 -10.88 0.83 -4.95
N ILE A 76 -11.20 -0.47 -5.02
CA ILE A 76 -12.21 -0.99 -5.95
C ILE A 76 -13.56 -0.34 -5.68
N THR A 77 -13.97 -0.27 -4.41
CA THR A 77 -15.23 0.36 -3.98
C THR A 77 -15.29 1.81 -4.43
N LEU A 78 -14.28 2.63 -4.09
CA LEU A 78 -14.26 4.04 -4.48
C LEU A 78 -14.15 4.23 -5.99
N TRP A 79 -13.43 3.37 -6.70
CA TRP A 79 -13.33 3.43 -8.15
C TRP A 79 -14.67 3.15 -8.82
N LEU A 80 -15.40 2.11 -8.38
CA LEU A 80 -16.75 1.80 -8.87
C LEU A 80 -17.75 2.93 -8.55
N PHE A 81 -17.75 3.43 -7.31
CA PHE A 81 -18.64 4.51 -6.92
C PHE A 81 -18.32 5.83 -7.64
N SER A 82 -17.06 6.05 -8.05
CA SER A 82 -16.66 7.25 -8.80
C SER A 82 -17.26 7.32 -10.20
N PHE A 83 -17.72 6.20 -10.77
CA PHE A 83 -18.46 6.21 -12.03
C PHE A 83 -19.92 6.60 -11.86
N ILE A 84 -20.50 6.33 -10.68
CA ILE A 84 -21.94 6.51 -10.41
C ILE A 84 -22.18 7.88 -9.78
N PHE A 85 -21.30 8.29 -8.87
CA PHE A 85 -21.34 9.56 -8.17
C PHE A 85 -20.02 10.28 -8.42
N LEU A 86 -20.05 11.58 -8.67
CA LEU A 86 -18.83 12.38 -8.61
C LEU A 86 -18.44 12.44 -7.13
N PRO A 87 -17.42 11.70 -6.64
CA PRO A 87 -17.07 11.72 -5.23
C PRO A 87 -16.76 13.15 -4.86
N PRO A 88 -17.53 13.75 -3.93
CA PRO A 88 -17.03 14.93 -3.30
C PRO A 88 -15.74 14.50 -2.57
N LEU A 89 -14.62 15.12 -2.93
CA LEU A 89 -13.36 15.02 -2.19
C LEU A 89 -13.64 15.52 -0.77
N ASN A 90 -14.07 14.58 0.08
CA ASN A 90 -14.61 14.85 1.39
C ASN A 90 -13.60 14.40 2.44
N LEU A 91 -13.51 15.19 3.51
CA LEU A 91 -12.61 14.96 4.63
C LEU A 91 -12.63 13.52 5.17
N PRO A 92 -13.79 12.83 5.34
CA PRO A 92 -13.80 11.44 5.80
C PRO A 92 -13.08 10.47 4.86
N LEU A 93 -13.17 10.63 3.54
CA LEU A 93 -12.45 9.78 2.59
C LEU A 93 -10.94 10.00 2.69
N THR A 94 -10.53 11.27 2.81
CA THR A 94 -9.13 11.65 3.00
C THR A 94 -8.56 11.09 4.30
N MET A 95 -9.34 11.08 5.38
CA MET A 95 -8.93 10.48 6.66
C MET A 95 -8.70 8.97 6.53
N VAL A 96 -9.56 8.27 5.78
CA VAL A 96 -9.40 6.83 5.53
C VAL A 96 -8.16 6.56 4.68
N ASP A 97 -7.93 7.31 3.60
CA ASP A 97 -6.70 7.19 2.80
C ASP A 97 -5.45 7.46 3.66
N THR A 98 -5.53 8.40 4.61
CA THR A 98 -4.43 8.70 5.55
C THR A 98 -4.18 7.52 6.48
N ALA A 99 -5.24 6.88 6.99
CA ALA A 99 -5.10 5.69 7.82
C ALA A 99 -4.40 4.56 7.05
N PHE A 100 -4.75 4.34 5.78
CA PHE A 100 -4.05 3.39 4.93
C PHE A 100 -2.58 3.72 4.77
N THR A 101 -2.21 4.98 4.53
CA THR A 101 -0.80 5.40 4.50
C THR A 101 -0.07 5.00 5.77
N VAL A 102 -0.65 5.25 6.95
CA VAL A 102 -0.03 4.92 8.24
C VAL A 102 0.15 3.40 8.42
N PHE A 103 -0.87 2.61 8.13
CA PHE A 103 -0.81 1.17 8.32
C PHE A 103 0.13 0.47 7.32
N ILE A 104 0.14 0.90 6.06
CA ILE A 104 1.10 0.38 5.06
C ILE A 104 2.52 0.82 5.42
N ALA A 105 2.74 2.06 5.86
CA ALA A 105 4.04 2.51 6.33
C ALA A 105 4.56 1.67 7.51
N LYS A 106 3.66 1.26 8.42
CA LYS A 106 3.99 0.35 9.50
C LYS A 106 4.41 -1.03 8.99
N ALA A 107 3.69 -1.61 8.03
CA ALA A 107 4.06 -2.89 7.40
C ALA A 107 5.43 -2.81 6.72
N ILE A 108 5.67 -1.76 5.92
CA ILE A 108 6.97 -1.48 5.27
C ILE A 108 8.09 -1.38 6.31
N HIS A 109 7.84 -0.72 7.45
CA HIS A 109 8.85 -0.58 8.50
C HIS A 109 9.32 -1.94 9.04
N TYR A 110 8.40 -2.89 9.24
CA TYR A 110 8.77 -4.27 9.58
C TYR A 110 9.54 -4.95 8.45
N GLN A 111 9.02 -4.86 7.21
CA GLN A 111 9.62 -5.47 6.04
C GLN A 111 11.05 -5.01 5.76
N ILE A 112 11.35 -3.72 5.97
CA ILE A 112 12.73 -3.20 5.83
C ILE A 112 13.70 -3.90 6.79
N GLY A 113 13.21 -4.36 7.95
CA GLY A 113 14.02 -5.09 8.93
C GLY A 113 14.55 -6.41 8.39
N TYR A 114 13.73 -7.18 7.68
CA TYR A 114 14.06 -8.56 7.27
C TYR A 114 14.21 -8.78 5.75
N THR A 115 13.71 -7.87 4.93
CA THR A 115 13.81 -7.94 3.46
C THR A 115 14.98 -7.07 2.94
N PRO A 116 15.82 -7.59 2.03
CA PRO A 116 16.81 -6.77 1.34
C PRO A 116 16.15 -5.64 0.53
N GLN A 117 16.76 -4.45 0.50
CA GLN A 117 16.18 -3.33 -0.27
C GLN A 117 16.50 -3.41 -1.78
N ASN A 118 17.40 -4.32 -2.18
CA ASN A 118 17.90 -4.45 -3.54
C ASN A 118 17.77 -5.90 -4.02
N LEU A 119 17.18 -6.10 -5.21
CA LEU A 119 17.06 -7.40 -5.85
C LEU A 119 18.41 -8.11 -6.05
N LYS A 120 19.47 -7.34 -6.30
CA LYS A 120 20.84 -7.90 -6.45
C LYS A 120 21.30 -8.67 -5.23
N ALA A 121 20.86 -8.29 -4.03
CA ALA A 121 21.22 -8.98 -2.79
C ALA A 121 20.62 -10.39 -2.70
N CYS A 122 19.53 -10.68 -3.42
CA CYS A 122 18.93 -12.02 -3.50
C CYS A 122 19.70 -12.98 -4.44
N HIS A 123 20.62 -12.47 -5.25
CA HIS A 123 21.47 -13.29 -6.10
C HIS A 123 22.89 -13.43 -5.55
N ASP A 124 23.20 -12.72 -4.46
CA ASP A 124 24.46 -12.86 -3.75
C ASP A 124 24.29 -13.93 -2.66
N PRO A 125 24.98 -15.08 -2.76
CA PRO A 125 24.90 -16.13 -1.74
C PRO A 125 25.37 -15.64 -0.37
N VAL A 126 26.31 -14.69 -0.31
CA VAL A 126 26.73 -14.07 0.95
C VAL A 126 25.60 -13.20 1.50
N GLY A 127 24.90 -12.47 0.62
CA GLY A 127 23.75 -11.64 0.97
C GLY A 127 22.56 -12.42 1.55
N LEU A 128 22.28 -13.62 1.01
CA LEU A 128 21.24 -14.52 1.53
C LEU A 128 21.60 -15.11 2.89
N GLU A 129 22.88 -15.40 3.14
CA GLU A 129 23.37 -16.01 4.38
C GLU A 129 23.63 -15.00 5.51
N LEU A 130 23.91 -13.73 5.18
CA LEU A 130 24.19 -12.66 6.16
C LEU A 130 23.04 -12.38 7.14
N ARG A 131 21.84 -12.90 6.87
CA ARG A 131 20.66 -12.78 7.76
C ARG A 131 20.31 -14.08 8.49
N ARG A 132 21.28 -14.98 8.64
CA ARG A 132 21.13 -16.21 9.42
C ARG A 132 21.06 -15.91 10.93
N PRO A 133 19.99 -16.32 11.64
CA PRO A 133 19.93 -16.23 13.09
C PRO A 133 21.08 -16.97 13.77
N SER A 134 21.41 -16.57 15.00
CA SER A 134 22.40 -17.30 15.81
C SER A 134 21.88 -18.70 16.14
N GLY A 135 22.65 -19.73 15.82
CA GLY A 135 22.30 -21.13 16.13
C GLY A 135 21.47 -21.85 15.05
N THR A 136 21.09 -21.19 13.96
CA THR A 136 20.47 -21.87 12.80
C THR A 136 21.51 -22.17 11.73
N ASN A 137 21.25 -23.16 10.87
CA ASN A 137 22.15 -23.53 9.77
C ASN A 137 21.86 -22.79 8.47
N GLU A 138 20.69 -22.16 8.36
CA GLU A 138 20.19 -21.51 7.15
C GLU A 138 19.46 -20.20 7.48
N SER A 139 19.39 -19.29 6.51
CA SER A 139 18.63 -18.05 6.62
C SER A 139 17.13 -18.28 6.43
N PHE A 140 16.31 -17.26 6.75
CA PHE A 140 14.86 -17.34 6.59
C PHE A 140 14.46 -17.68 5.14
N PHE A 141 15.04 -17.02 4.15
CA PHE A 141 14.71 -17.27 2.74
C PHE A 141 15.18 -18.65 2.25
N ALA A 142 16.28 -19.17 2.82
CA ALA A 142 16.73 -20.53 2.54
C ALA A 142 15.74 -21.57 3.07
N ALA A 143 15.31 -21.45 4.33
CA ALA A 143 14.29 -22.31 4.92
C ALA A 143 12.94 -22.19 4.20
N ALA A 144 12.49 -20.96 3.92
CA ALA A 144 11.24 -20.71 3.23
C ALA A 144 11.23 -21.29 1.80
N GLY A 145 12.36 -21.22 1.09
CA GLY A 145 12.52 -21.89 -0.21
C GLY A 145 12.45 -23.41 -0.07
N ARG A 146 13.25 -24.00 0.82
CA ARG A 146 13.28 -25.46 1.07
C ARG A 146 11.90 -26.02 1.44
N LEU A 147 11.16 -25.33 2.30
CA LEU A 147 9.85 -25.75 2.77
C LEU A 147 8.74 -25.56 1.72
N ASN A 148 9.00 -24.77 0.67
CA ASN A 148 8.06 -24.50 -0.42
C ASN A 148 8.52 -25.13 -1.75
N GLU A 149 9.48 -26.07 -1.74
CA GLU A 149 9.85 -26.83 -2.92
C GLU A 149 8.72 -27.78 -3.37
N PRO A 150 8.49 -27.96 -4.69
CA PRO A 150 9.26 -27.42 -5.83
C PRO A 150 8.75 -26.05 -6.32
N VAL A 151 7.85 -25.39 -5.59
CA VAL A 151 7.13 -24.19 -6.05
C VAL A 151 8.05 -22.96 -6.05
N ALA A 152 8.93 -22.80 -5.06
CA ALA A 152 9.82 -21.65 -4.97
C ALA A 152 11.22 -22.03 -4.44
N SER A 153 12.27 -21.51 -5.09
CA SER A 153 13.64 -21.58 -4.57
C SER A 153 13.91 -20.47 -3.55
N SER A 154 15.01 -20.57 -2.79
CA SER A 154 15.42 -19.54 -1.83
C SER A 154 15.63 -18.16 -2.46
N THR A 155 16.29 -18.11 -3.64
CA THR A 155 16.43 -16.88 -4.44
C THR A 155 15.07 -16.35 -4.86
N HIS A 156 14.16 -17.22 -5.30
CA HIS A 156 12.82 -16.80 -5.72
C HIS A 156 12.03 -16.20 -4.56
N MET A 157 12.03 -16.86 -3.40
CA MET A 157 11.38 -16.33 -2.18
C MET A 157 11.96 -14.97 -1.80
N CYS A 158 13.29 -14.82 -1.77
CA CYS A 158 13.91 -13.52 -1.52
C CYS A 158 13.41 -12.45 -2.52
N VAL A 159 13.40 -12.76 -3.81
CA VAL A 159 12.95 -11.83 -4.86
C VAL A 159 11.50 -11.41 -4.68
N GLU A 160 10.60 -12.33 -4.35
CA GLU A 160 9.18 -12.02 -4.15
C GLU A 160 8.96 -11.10 -2.94
N PHE A 161 9.64 -11.35 -1.81
CA PHE A 161 9.62 -10.44 -0.66
C PHE A 161 10.16 -9.04 -1.00
N VAL A 162 11.23 -8.95 -1.79
CA VAL A 162 11.76 -7.64 -2.24
C VAL A 162 10.75 -6.91 -3.12
N LYS A 163 10.08 -7.61 -4.04
CA LYS A 163 9.04 -7.02 -4.88
C LYS A 163 7.85 -6.55 -4.05
N GLU A 164 7.42 -7.37 -3.09
CA GLU A 164 6.33 -7.03 -2.16
C GLU A 164 6.64 -5.73 -1.41
N LEU A 165 7.85 -5.61 -0.85
CA LEU A 165 8.33 -4.38 -0.21
C LEU A 165 8.28 -3.18 -1.17
N GLN A 166 8.78 -3.33 -2.39
CA GLN A 166 8.80 -2.25 -3.40
C GLN A 166 7.39 -1.82 -3.82
N ILE A 167 6.48 -2.78 -4.00
CA ILE A 167 5.06 -2.52 -4.29
C ILE A 167 4.40 -1.83 -3.09
N GLY A 168 4.67 -2.29 -1.87
CA GLY A 168 4.20 -1.67 -0.63
C GLY A 168 4.62 -0.20 -0.52
N ILE A 169 5.89 0.11 -0.81
CA ILE A 169 6.40 1.48 -0.86
C ILE A 169 5.63 2.32 -1.89
N ALA A 170 5.38 1.77 -3.08
CA ALA A 170 4.59 2.45 -4.11
C ALA A 170 3.14 2.71 -3.65
N CYS A 171 2.47 1.71 -3.07
CA CYS A 171 1.14 1.85 -2.47
C CYS A 171 1.11 2.97 -1.42
N CYS A 172 2.09 2.97 -0.51
CA CYS A 172 2.21 3.98 0.54
C CYS A 172 2.36 5.40 -0.04
N PHE A 173 3.24 5.57 -1.03
CA PHE A 173 3.43 6.84 -1.72
C PHE A 173 2.13 7.35 -2.35
N PHE A 174 1.40 6.51 -3.09
CA PHE A 174 0.15 6.93 -3.74
C PHE A 174 -0.98 7.17 -2.73
N CYS A 175 -1.08 6.41 -1.64
CA CYS A 175 -2.01 6.71 -0.55
C CYS A 175 -1.70 8.07 0.10
N ALA A 176 -0.42 8.36 0.34
CA ALA A 176 0.02 9.63 0.90
C ALA A 176 -0.29 10.80 -0.04
N LEU A 177 -0.08 10.61 -1.34
CA LEU A 177 -0.40 11.60 -2.36
C LEU A 177 -1.90 11.87 -2.45
N LEU A 178 -2.76 10.84 -2.44
CA LEU A 178 -4.21 11.00 -2.40
C LEU A 178 -4.67 11.74 -1.15
N SER A 179 -4.10 11.39 0.01
CA SER A 179 -4.39 12.05 1.27
C SER A 179 -4.04 13.54 1.21
N PHE A 180 -2.84 13.86 0.72
CA PHE A 180 -2.39 15.25 0.54
C PHE A 180 -3.31 16.05 -0.38
N LEU A 181 -3.66 15.51 -1.55
CA LEU A 181 -4.58 16.15 -2.49
C LEU A 181 -5.98 16.33 -1.90
N GLY A 182 -6.46 15.34 -1.15
CA GLY A 182 -7.75 15.38 -0.45
C GLY A 182 -7.81 16.49 0.60
N TYR A 183 -6.75 16.67 1.41
CA TYR A 183 -6.67 17.76 2.37
C TYR A 183 -6.65 19.11 1.67
N ILE A 184 -5.81 19.29 0.64
CA ILE A 184 -5.78 20.54 -0.16
C ILE A 184 -7.17 20.86 -0.70
N SER A 185 -7.85 19.89 -1.31
CA SER A 185 -9.18 20.08 -1.87
C SER A 185 -10.21 20.50 -0.81
N THR A 186 -10.17 19.85 0.36
CA THR A 186 -11.06 20.17 1.49
C THR A 186 -10.83 21.60 1.98
N PHE A 187 -9.57 22.00 2.21
CA PHE A 187 -9.25 23.35 2.70
C PHE A 187 -9.58 24.45 1.69
N VAL A 188 -9.30 24.22 0.39
CA VAL A 188 -9.67 25.17 -0.67
C VAL A 188 -11.19 25.35 -0.73
N SER A 189 -11.94 24.25 -0.64
CA SER A 189 -13.41 24.28 -0.64
C SER A 189 -13.97 25.01 0.58
N ALA A 190 -13.39 24.79 1.76
CA ALA A 190 -13.79 25.48 2.99
C ALA A 190 -13.52 27.00 2.90
N ARG A 191 -12.37 27.41 2.37
CA ARG A 191 -12.03 28.84 2.16
C ARG A 191 -13.00 29.53 1.21
N GLN A 192 -13.39 28.87 0.12
CA GLN A 192 -14.35 29.43 -0.84
C GLN A 192 -15.74 29.65 -0.19
N ARG A 193 -16.19 28.73 0.67
CA ARG A 193 -17.45 28.87 1.41
C ARG A 193 -17.39 29.93 2.52
N GLY A 194 -16.26 30.05 3.22
CA GLY A 194 -16.04 31.06 4.24
C GLY A 194 -15.96 32.49 3.69
N GLY A 195 -15.51 32.67 2.44
CA GLY A 195 -15.49 33.97 1.76
C GLY A 195 -16.86 34.48 1.29
N THR A 196 -17.88 33.61 1.25
CA THR A 196 -19.25 33.96 0.83
C THR A 196 -20.19 34.36 1.97
N MET A 197 -19.73 34.33 3.23
CA MET A 197 -20.46 34.92 4.36
C MET A 197 -19.91 36.33 4.65
N SER A 198 -20.34 37.32 3.85
CA SER A 198 -20.34 38.72 4.27
C SER A 198 -21.79 39.23 4.19
N PRO A 199 -22.28 39.93 5.23
CA PRO A 199 -23.70 40.07 5.52
C PRO A 199 -24.31 41.19 4.68
N SER A 200 -25.19 40.85 3.74
CA SER A 200 -26.16 41.81 3.21
C SER A 200 -27.44 41.73 4.03
N LEU A 201 -27.35 42.24 5.27
CA LEU A 201 -28.48 42.81 6.02
C LEU A 201 -28.31 44.32 5.92
N VAL A 202 -28.93 44.92 4.90
CA VAL A 202 -29.31 46.34 4.85
C VAL A 202 -30.76 46.35 4.37
#